data_AF-A0A1X2IGA1-F1
#
_entry.id   AF-A0A1X2IGA1-F1
#
_cell.length_a   1.000
_cell.length_b   1.000
_cell.length_c   1.000
_cell.angle_alpha   90.00
_cell.angle_beta   90.00
_cell.angle_gamma   90.00
#
_symmetry.space_group_name_H-M   'P 1'
#
loop_
_entity.id
_entity.type
_entity.pdbx_description
1 polymer ?
#
loop_
_entity_poly.entity_id
_entity_poly.type
_entity_poly.pdbx_seq_one_letter_code
_entity_poly.pdbx_strand_id
1 'polypeptide(L)'
;MRYFSSFRFDFRGNGESDGKPGYANMKEDAHDIATVATHFEKKGYEVYGIIGRSRVKNMPLTTCVLTVHGINDNNVPVYNAAMYANAIPNHTLALLPDTDHNFTGHFEDVVKSSTDWTKSKMTWIVRIYFFIIITYLETLENGKQSFGNVLYHIIKEFKPDTRNSMLVHCTSGKDRTGLWCMLLLGICGVDDEVIEYALSSLGYWLSDEEVQHHGDHIKIPVEIMKSTCSAPYEAMKICLTSLKEQYGSIEMYVQTECGLSVDKINKLRQLMVVAIPFAQKQFYRGQVTASSYANIVGGDGPRSLYNPFFALNTYISY
;
A
#
# COMPACT_ATOMS: atom_id res chain seq x y z
N MET A 1 20.58 -5.43 12.85
CA MET A 1 19.42 -6.31 13.14
C MET A 1 18.25 -5.42 13.54
N ARG A 2 17.12 -5.48 12.85
CA ARG A 2 15.86 -4.90 13.37
C ARG A 2 15.29 -5.91 14.38
N TYR A 3 15.05 -5.46 15.61
CA TYR A 3 14.42 -6.27 16.65
C TYR A 3 12.90 -6.21 16.47
N PHE A 4 12.24 -7.36 16.37
CA PHE A 4 10.78 -7.44 16.29
C PHE A 4 10.20 -7.57 17.68
N SER A 5 9.21 -6.74 17.99
CA SER A 5 8.40 -6.91 19.18
C SER A 5 7.33 -7.96 18.89
N SER A 6 7.15 -8.93 19.78
CA SER A 6 6.06 -9.89 19.69
C SER A 6 5.08 -9.63 20.84
N PHE A 7 3.80 -9.77 20.55
CA PHE A 7 2.73 -9.69 21.54
C PHE A 7 1.89 -10.96 21.45
N ARG A 8 1.70 -11.61 22.60
CA ARG A 8 0.84 -12.78 22.75
C ARG A 8 -0.37 -12.37 23.58
N PHE A 9 -1.55 -12.82 23.17
CA PHE A 9 -2.79 -12.61 23.89
C PHE A 9 -3.63 -13.88 23.86
N ASP A 10 -4.49 -14.02 24.87
CA ASP A 10 -5.49 -15.07 24.90
C ASP A 10 -6.76 -14.58 24.20
N PHE A 11 -7.38 -15.45 23.40
CA PHE A 11 -8.71 -15.18 22.87
C PHE A 11 -9.73 -15.12 24.00
N ARG A 12 -10.78 -14.32 23.84
CA ARG A 12 -11.89 -14.24 24.79
C ARG A 12 -12.41 -15.62 25.18
N GLY A 13 -12.64 -15.83 26.47
CA GLY A 13 -13.09 -17.11 27.02
C GLY A 13 -12.01 -18.20 27.08
N ASN A 14 -10.74 -17.86 26.82
CA ASN A 14 -9.59 -18.74 26.96
C ASN A 14 -8.54 -18.10 27.87
N GLY A 15 -7.71 -18.96 28.49
CA GLY A 15 -6.58 -18.53 29.31
C GLY A 15 -6.99 -17.55 30.42
N GLU A 16 -6.35 -16.38 30.45
CA GLU A 16 -6.64 -15.31 31.41
C GLU A 16 -7.64 -14.26 30.89
N SER A 17 -8.13 -14.41 29.66
CA SER A 17 -9.09 -13.46 29.07
C SER A 17 -10.53 -13.75 29.50
N ASP A 18 -11.25 -12.67 29.81
CA ASP A 18 -12.68 -12.71 30.15
C ASP A 18 -13.53 -13.35 29.04
N GLY A 19 -14.72 -13.82 29.38
CA GLY A 19 -15.71 -14.35 28.45
C GLY A 19 -16.11 -15.78 28.73
N LYS A 20 -16.97 -16.34 27.88
CA LYS A 20 -17.40 -17.74 28.00
C LYS A 20 -16.54 -18.61 27.08
N PRO A 21 -16.05 -19.77 27.55
CA PRO A 21 -15.37 -20.74 26.70
C PRO A 21 -16.27 -21.13 25.53
N GLY A 22 -15.71 -21.16 24.33
CA GLY A 22 -16.42 -21.51 23.10
C GLY A 22 -15.53 -22.29 22.14
N TYR A 23 -16.14 -23.13 21.31
CA TYR A 23 -15.43 -23.88 20.27
C TYR A 23 -15.83 -23.35 18.89
N ALA A 24 -14.83 -23.01 18.07
CA ALA A 24 -15.01 -22.47 16.71
C ALA A 24 -15.74 -21.11 16.60
N ASN A 25 -15.51 -20.19 17.55
CA ASN A 25 -16.08 -18.83 17.57
C ASN A 25 -15.39 -17.86 16.59
N MET A 26 -15.29 -18.23 15.31
CA MET A 26 -14.48 -17.52 14.29
C MET A 26 -14.77 -16.01 14.19
N LYS A 27 -16.02 -15.59 14.39
CA LYS A 27 -16.39 -14.17 14.33
C LYS A 27 -15.84 -13.38 15.52
N GLU A 28 -15.83 -13.99 16.71
CA GLU A 28 -15.33 -13.36 17.93
C GLU A 28 -13.80 -13.35 17.92
N ASP A 29 -13.16 -14.46 17.52
CA ASP A 29 -11.70 -14.54 17.39
C ASP A 29 -11.15 -13.50 16.39
N ALA A 30 -11.81 -13.34 15.24
CA ALA A 30 -11.44 -12.32 14.26
C ALA A 30 -11.58 -10.89 14.82
N HIS A 31 -12.59 -10.66 15.67
CA HIS A 31 -12.80 -9.38 16.32
C HIS A 31 -11.73 -9.11 17.40
N ASP A 32 -11.33 -10.14 18.15
CA ASP A 32 -10.26 -10.03 19.15
C ASP A 32 -8.91 -9.71 18.48
N ILE A 33 -8.58 -10.38 17.37
CA ILE A 33 -7.39 -10.07 16.55
C ILE A 33 -7.42 -8.62 16.08
N ALA A 34 -8.53 -8.17 15.48
CA ALA A 34 -8.67 -6.82 14.99
C ALA A 34 -8.53 -5.78 16.11
N THR A 35 -9.11 -6.07 17.28
CA THR A 35 -9.03 -5.21 18.47
C THR A 35 -7.58 -5.04 18.94
N VAL A 36 -6.84 -6.15 19.03
CA VAL A 36 -5.42 -6.13 19.42
C VAL A 36 -4.59 -5.37 18.39
N ALA A 37 -4.78 -5.64 17.09
CA ALA A 37 -4.07 -4.95 16.01
C ALA A 37 -4.30 -3.44 16.08
N THR A 38 -5.56 -3.01 16.14
CA THR A 38 -5.94 -1.59 16.24
C THR A 38 -5.39 -0.92 17.50
N HIS A 39 -5.29 -1.62 18.63
CA HIS A 39 -4.67 -1.07 19.85
C HIS A 39 -3.19 -0.76 19.65
N PHE A 40 -2.45 -1.64 18.99
CA PHE A 40 -1.03 -1.42 18.70
C PHE A 40 -0.82 -0.36 17.61
N GLU A 41 -1.64 -0.35 16.56
CA GLU A 41 -1.64 0.69 15.54
C GLU A 41 -1.85 2.08 16.13
N LYS A 42 -2.81 2.24 17.06
CA LYS A 42 -3.03 3.50 17.80
C LYS A 42 -1.84 3.94 18.65
N LYS A 43 -0.96 3.01 19.03
CA LYS A 43 0.28 3.28 19.77
C LYS A 43 1.48 3.52 18.84
N GLY A 44 1.27 3.57 17.53
CA GLY A 44 2.31 3.79 16.53
C GLY A 44 3.10 2.54 16.14
N TYR A 45 2.61 1.35 16.50
CA TYR A 45 3.20 0.09 16.03
C TYR A 45 2.57 -0.32 14.69
N GLU A 46 3.40 -0.80 13.77
CA GLU A 46 2.93 -1.43 12.54
C GLU A 46 2.84 -2.95 12.73
N VAL A 47 1.66 -3.54 12.47
CA VAL A 47 1.43 -4.97 12.62
C VAL A 47 1.87 -5.70 11.36
N TYR A 48 3.10 -6.20 11.36
CA TYR A 48 3.71 -6.88 10.20
C TYR A 48 3.23 -8.31 9.94
N GLY A 49 2.60 -8.94 10.92
CA GLY A 49 2.14 -10.33 10.77
C GLY A 49 1.43 -10.85 12.01
N ILE A 50 0.54 -11.81 11.79
CA ILE A 50 -0.15 -12.56 12.84
C ILE A 50 0.39 -13.99 12.77
N ILE A 51 0.95 -14.47 13.87
CA ILE A 51 1.40 -15.85 14.01
C ILE A 51 0.43 -16.52 14.98
N GLY A 52 -0.36 -17.46 14.48
CA GLY A 52 -1.36 -18.16 15.28
C GLY A 52 -1.63 -19.55 14.75
N ARG A 53 -2.07 -20.45 15.64
CA ARG A 53 -2.49 -21.81 15.32
C ARG A 53 -3.99 -21.81 15.00
N SER A 54 -4.43 -21.24 13.87
CA SER A 54 -5.87 -21.20 13.55
C SER A 54 -6.22 -20.87 12.08
N ARG A 55 -7.52 -21.02 11.80
CA ARG A 55 -8.19 -21.10 10.49
C ARG A 55 -8.53 -19.70 9.94
N VAL A 56 -7.88 -19.31 8.85
CA VAL A 56 -8.15 -18.04 8.14
C VAL A 56 -9.22 -18.26 7.08
N LYS A 57 -10.27 -17.42 7.06
CA LYS A 57 -11.38 -17.52 6.07
C LYS A 57 -11.23 -16.56 4.89
N ASN A 58 -10.76 -15.34 5.16
CA ASN A 58 -10.54 -14.29 4.15
C ASN A 58 -9.21 -13.61 4.43
N MET A 59 -8.45 -13.32 3.38
CA MET A 59 -7.16 -12.67 3.49
C MET A 59 -6.90 -11.83 2.23
N PRO A 60 -6.30 -10.63 2.34
CA PRO A 60 -5.86 -9.88 1.17
C PRO A 60 -4.95 -10.72 0.28
N LEU A 61 -5.08 -10.59 -1.05
CA LEU A 61 -4.26 -11.33 -2.01
C LEU A 61 -2.76 -11.03 -1.89
N THR A 62 -2.41 -9.88 -1.32
CA THR A 62 -1.02 -9.45 -1.08
C THR A 62 -0.39 -10.07 0.17
N THR A 63 -1.15 -10.79 0.98
CA THR A 63 -0.63 -11.38 2.22
C THR A 63 0.14 -12.67 1.93
N CYS A 64 1.38 -12.74 2.42
CA CYS A 64 2.17 -13.97 2.42
C CYS A 64 1.71 -14.91 3.54
N VAL A 65 1.57 -16.20 3.26
CA VAL A 65 1.13 -17.21 4.25
C VAL A 65 2.16 -18.31 4.39
N LEU A 66 2.43 -18.71 5.63
CA LEU A 66 3.12 -19.95 5.96
C LEU A 66 2.14 -20.89 6.65
N THR A 67 2.08 -22.13 6.18
CA THR A 67 1.54 -23.24 6.97
C THR A 67 2.67 -24.19 7.32
N VAL A 68 2.82 -24.48 8.60
CA VAL A 68 3.69 -25.54 9.10
C VAL A 68 2.80 -26.69 9.55
N HIS A 69 2.98 -27.89 8.97
CA HIS A 69 2.10 -29.04 9.23
C HIS A 69 2.93 -30.30 9.49
N GLY A 70 2.58 -31.05 10.53
CA GLY A 70 3.23 -32.32 10.85
C GLY A 70 2.71 -33.45 9.97
N ILE A 71 3.61 -34.24 9.37
CA ILE A 71 3.23 -35.33 8.46
C ILE A 71 2.41 -36.41 9.19
N ASN A 72 2.67 -36.63 10.49
CA ASN A 72 1.99 -37.62 11.32
C ASN A 72 0.82 -37.02 12.12
N ASP A 73 0.25 -35.89 11.66
CA ASP A 73 -0.96 -35.32 12.23
C ASP A 73 -2.18 -36.21 11.93
N ASN A 74 -2.60 -36.97 12.94
CA ASN A 74 -3.77 -37.85 12.87
C ASN A 74 -5.10 -37.14 13.15
N ASN A 75 -5.06 -35.87 13.56
CA ASN A 75 -6.26 -35.07 13.87
C ASN A 75 -6.70 -34.27 12.65
N VAL A 76 -5.74 -33.65 11.95
CA VAL A 76 -5.95 -32.88 10.73
C VAL A 76 -5.07 -33.45 9.62
N PRO A 77 -5.69 -34.13 8.63
CA PRO A 77 -4.94 -34.70 7.52
C PRO A 77 -4.09 -33.68 6.75
N VAL A 78 -2.87 -34.08 6.38
CA VAL A 78 -1.92 -33.22 5.66
C VAL A 78 -2.47 -32.68 4.33
N TYR A 79 -3.39 -33.40 3.69
CA TYR A 79 -4.00 -32.96 2.42
C TYR A 79 -4.77 -31.64 2.59
N ASN A 80 -5.32 -31.34 3.79
CA ASN A 80 -5.98 -30.07 4.05
C ASN A 80 -5.00 -28.90 3.92
N ALA A 81 -3.78 -29.04 4.46
CA ALA A 81 -2.74 -28.04 4.34
C ALA A 81 -2.32 -27.83 2.87
N ALA A 82 -2.26 -28.91 2.08
CA ALA A 82 -2.00 -28.83 0.64
C ALA A 82 -3.14 -28.12 -0.12
N MET A 83 -4.40 -28.32 0.28
CA MET A 83 -5.52 -27.58 -0.32
C MET A 83 -5.41 -26.07 -0.08
N TYR A 84 -5.01 -25.63 1.12
CA TYR A 84 -4.73 -24.22 1.38
C TYR A 84 -3.57 -23.69 0.54
N ALA A 85 -2.50 -24.48 0.40
CA ALA A 85 -1.35 -24.11 -0.41
C ALA A 85 -1.71 -23.91 -1.89
N ASN A 86 -2.60 -24.75 -2.43
CA ASN A 86 -3.08 -24.62 -3.80
C ASN A 86 -4.08 -23.46 -3.99
N ALA A 87 -4.84 -23.11 -2.95
CA ALA A 87 -5.88 -22.09 -3.03
C ALA A 87 -5.35 -20.66 -2.81
N ILE A 88 -4.23 -20.50 -2.11
CA ILE A 88 -3.66 -19.20 -1.74
C ILE A 88 -2.43 -18.92 -2.62
N PRO A 89 -2.46 -17.93 -3.53
CA PRO A 89 -1.36 -17.66 -4.46
C PRO A 89 0.00 -17.39 -3.79
N ASN A 90 0.00 -16.73 -2.63
CA ASN A 90 1.20 -16.32 -1.88
C ASN A 90 1.49 -17.23 -0.68
N HIS A 91 1.25 -18.54 -0.83
CA HIS A 91 1.43 -19.53 0.23
C HIS A 91 2.81 -20.21 0.22
N THR A 92 3.26 -20.62 1.39
CA THR A 92 4.38 -21.54 1.57
C THR A 92 3.95 -22.63 2.52
N LEU A 93 4.07 -23.89 2.10
CA LEU A 93 3.79 -25.06 2.93
C LEU A 93 5.11 -25.68 3.40
N ALA A 94 5.30 -25.78 4.71
CA ALA A 94 6.38 -26.51 5.34
C ALA A 94 5.82 -27.78 5.99
N LEU A 95 6.20 -28.94 5.45
CA LEU A 95 5.85 -30.24 6.03
C LEU A 95 6.98 -30.72 6.93
N LEU A 96 6.66 -31.00 8.20
CA LEU A 96 7.62 -31.50 9.17
C LEU A 96 7.53 -33.03 9.27
N PRO A 97 8.60 -33.76 8.93
CA PRO A 97 8.66 -35.22 9.07
C PRO A 97 8.43 -35.66 10.52
N ASP A 98 7.85 -36.85 10.67
CA ASP A 98 7.67 -37.53 11.97
C ASP A 98 6.91 -36.74 13.05
N THR A 99 6.27 -35.64 12.66
CA THR A 99 5.71 -34.67 13.59
C THR A 99 4.20 -34.84 13.73
N ASP A 100 3.70 -34.87 14.97
CA ASP A 100 2.28 -35.03 15.30
C ASP A 100 1.49 -33.70 15.27
N HIS A 101 0.19 -33.76 15.57
CA HIS A 101 -0.68 -32.59 15.61
C HIS A 101 -0.17 -31.48 16.54
N ASN A 102 0.49 -31.84 17.63
CA ASN A 102 0.94 -30.94 18.69
C ASN A 102 2.40 -30.51 18.55
N PHE A 103 3.08 -30.99 17.51
CA PHE A 103 4.51 -30.79 17.31
C PHE A 103 5.34 -31.30 18.51
N THR A 104 4.89 -32.38 19.16
CA THR A 104 5.53 -32.94 20.35
C THR A 104 6.98 -33.31 20.03
N GLY A 105 7.95 -32.72 20.74
CA GLY A 105 9.38 -32.95 20.50
C GLY A 105 9.96 -32.23 19.29
N HIS A 106 9.13 -31.52 18.50
CA HIS A 106 9.51 -30.83 17.26
C HIS A 106 9.24 -29.31 17.30
N PHE A 107 9.10 -28.74 18.51
CA PHE A 107 8.85 -27.31 18.67
C PHE A 107 9.95 -26.44 18.05
N GLU A 108 11.21 -26.87 18.15
CA GLU A 108 12.34 -26.15 17.56
C GLU A 108 12.24 -26.09 16.04
N ASP A 109 11.78 -27.18 15.40
CA ASP A 109 11.58 -27.25 13.96
C ASP A 109 10.50 -26.26 13.51
N VAL A 110 9.37 -26.18 14.24
CA VAL A 110 8.29 -25.21 13.98
C VAL A 110 8.80 -23.77 14.11
N VAL A 111 9.53 -23.48 15.18
CA VAL A 111 10.10 -22.14 15.43
C VAL A 111 11.10 -21.79 14.32
N LYS A 112 11.97 -22.72 13.93
CA LYS A 112 12.94 -22.52 12.86
C LYS A 112 12.25 -22.26 11.53
N SER A 113 11.29 -23.09 11.12
CA SER A 113 10.51 -22.90 9.89
C SER A 113 9.80 -21.53 9.87
N SER A 114 9.18 -21.15 10.99
CA SER A 114 8.47 -19.87 11.11
C SER A 114 9.42 -18.68 11.01
N THR A 115 10.54 -18.73 11.74
CA THR A 115 11.50 -17.63 11.80
C THR A 115 12.30 -17.48 10.50
N ASP A 116 12.74 -18.58 9.88
CA ASP A 116 13.45 -18.55 8.60
C ASP A 116 12.55 -18.05 7.48
N TRP A 117 11.30 -18.50 7.42
CA TRP A 117 10.33 -18.00 6.45
C TRP A 117 10.06 -16.52 6.63
N THR A 118 9.81 -16.08 7.88
CA THR A 118 9.57 -14.66 8.20
C THR A 118 10.77 -13.80 7.77
N LYS A 119 12.00 -14.23 8.10
CA LYS A 119 13.22 -13.54 7.64
C LYS A 119 13.30 -13.47 6.12
N SER A 120 12.96 -14.56 5.43
CA SER A 120 13.01 -14.60 3.96
C SER A 120 12.04 -13.62 3.31
N LYS A 121 10.77 -13.58 3.74
CA LYS A 121 9.75 -12.69 3.20
C LYS A 121 10.04 -11.24 3.53
N MET A 122 10.48 -10.98 4.75
CA MET A 122 10.79 -9.63 5.21
C MET A 122 12.05 -9.07 4.56
N THR A 123 13.03 -9.91 4.23
CA THR A 123 14.18 -9.50 3.42
C THR A 123 13.72 -8.98 2.06
N TRP A 124 12.76 -9.64 1.42
CA TRP A 124 12.22 -9.21 0.13
C TRP A 124 11.36 -7.95 0.25
N ILE A 125 10.44 -7.90 1.21
CA ILE A 125 9.61 -6.70 1.46
C ILE A 125 10.51 -5.49 1.70
N VAL A 126 11.48 -5.59 2.61
CA VAL A 126 12.41 -4.49 2.89
C VAL A 126 13.20 -4.11 1.65
N ARG A 127 13.67 -5.07 0.84
CA ARG A 127 14.39 -4.77 -0.42
C ARG A 127 13.52 -4.09 -1.46
N ILE A 128 12.27 -4.50 -1.62
CA ILE A 128 11.32 -3.89 -2.55
C ILE A 128 11.01 -2.46 -2.12
N TYR A 129 10.68 -2.25 -0.85
CA TYR A 129 10.44 -0.91 -0.32
C TYR A 129 11.67 -0.01 -0.47
N PHE A 130 12.84 -0.53 -0.11
CA PHE A 130 14.10 0.20 -0.27
C PHE A 130 14.38 0.55 -1.73
N PHE A 131 14.15 -0.39 -2.66
CA PHE A 131 14.28 -0.14 -4.09
C PHE A 131 13.30 0.93 -4.59
N ILE A 132 12.02 0.88 -4.20
CA ILE A 132 11.01 1.87 -4.60
C ILE A 132 11.36 3.25 -4.02
N ILE A 133 11.76 3.32 -2.75
CA ILE A 133 12.15 4.57 -2.08
C ILE A 133 13.37 5.18 -2.78
N ILE A 134 14.42 4.39 -3.05
CA ILE A 134 15.59 4.86 -3.81
C ILE A 134 15.16 5.36 -5.17
N THR A 135 14.33 4.59 -5.89
CA THR A 135 13.82 4.98 -7.20
C THR A 135 13.08 6.32 -7.14
N TYR A 136 12.33 6.58 -6.06
CA TYR A 136 11.62 7.86 -5.88
C TYR A 136 12.58 9.01 -5.64
N LEU A 137 13.56 8.83 -4.76
CA LEU A 137 14.58 9.84 -4.47
C LEU A 137 15.44 10.14 -5.72
N GLU A 138 15.86 9.11 -6.47
CA GLU A 138 16.56 9.27 -7.74
C GLU A 138 15.68 9.96 -8.80
N THR A 139 14.38 9.66 -8.82
CA THR A 139 13.44 10.32 -9.73
C THR A 139 13.30 11.80 -9.39
N LEU A 140 13.25 12.16 -8.11
CA LEU A 140 13.27 13.55 -7.67
C LEU A 140 14.60 14.23 -8.00
N GLU A 141 15.71 13.54 -7.81
CA GLU A 141 17.05 14.08 -8.10
C GLU A 141 17.23 14.36 -9.60
N ASN A 142 16.88 13.41 -10.44
CA ASN A 142 17.02 13.52 -11.91
C ASN A 142 15.88 14.33 -12.56
N GLY A 143 14.72 14.41 -11.92
CA GLY A 143 13.50 15.00 -12.45
C GLY A 143 13.32 16.49 -12.16
N LYS A 144 14.24 17.12 -11.41
CA LYS A 144 14.16 18.52 -10.93
C LYS A 144 13.63 19.50 -11.97
N GLN A 145 14.30 19.59 -13.12
CA GLN A 145 13.95 20.53 -14.17
C GLN A 145 12.62 20.16 -14.85
N SER A 146 12.37 18.87 -15.07
CA SER A 146 11.14 18.39 -15.70
C SER A 146 9.91 18.68 -14.84
N PHE A 147 10.00 18.42 -13.53
CA PHE A 147 8.94 18.75 -12.58
C PHE A 147 8.69 20.26 -12.52
N GLY A 148 9.76 21.05 -12.46
CA GLY A 148 9.67 22.51 -12.53
C GLY A 148 9.00 23.01 -13.81
N ASN A 149 9.36 22.46 -14.98
CA ASN A 149 8.79 22.86 -16.26
C ASN A 149 7.28 22.60 -16.33
N VAL A 150 6.81 21.44 -15.83
CA VAL A 150 5.37 21.12 -15.82
C VAL A 150 4.60 22.06 -14.87
N LEU A 151 5.15 22.34 -13.68
CA LEU A 151 4.56 23.32 -12.77
C LEU A 151 4.53 24.72 -13.40
N TYR A 152 5.61 25.14 -14.05
CA TYR A 152 5.69 26.42 -14.74
C TYR A 152 4.71 26.52 -15.91
N HIS A 153 4.41 25.40 -16.58
CA HIS A 153 3.42 25.37 -17.66
C HIS A 153 2.01 25.73 -17.17
N ILE A 154 1.61 25.28 -15.97
CA ILE A 154 0.36 25.70 -15.34
C ILE A 154 0.32 27.23 -15.22
N ILE A 155 1.38 27.84 -14.68
CA ILE A 155 1.45 29.30 -14.51
C ILE A 155 1.29 30.04 -15.83
N LYS A 156 1.89 29.50 -16.89
CA LYS A 156 1.91 30.13 -18.21
C LYS A 156 0.56 30.06 -18.91
N GLU A 157 -0.12 28.92 -18.84
CA GLU A 157 -1.30 28.64 -19.66
C GLU A 157 -2.63 28.83 -18.89
N PHE A 158 -2.63 28.65 -17.56
CA PHE A 158 -3.86 28.70 -16.77
C PHE A 158 -4.23 30.14 -16.42
N LYS A 159 -5.54 30.41 -16.42
CA LYS A 159 -6.14 31.68 -15.97
C LYS A 159 -7.10 31.42 -14.81
N PRO A 160 -7.18 32.31 -13.79
CA PRO A 160 -8.03 32.11 -12.62
C PRO A 160 -9.52 31.93 -12.92
N ASP A 161 -10.03 32.63 -13.95
CA ASP A 161 -11.46 32.68 -14.26
C ASP A 161 -11.88 31.69 -15.38
N THR A 162 -11.02 30.72 -15.70
CA THR A 162 -11.28 29.73 -16.74
C THR A 162 -11.24 28.32 -16.18
N ARG A 163 -12.12 27.45 -16.70
CA ARG A 163 -12.08 26.02 -16.41
C ARG A 163 -10.91 25.40 -17.14
N ASN A 164 -9.75 25.39 -16.51
CA ASN A 164 -8.56 24.76 -17.05
C ASN A 164 -8.49 23.32 -16.57
N SER A 165 -8.03 22.44 -17.45
CA SER A 165 -7.78 21.04 -17.14
C SER A 165 -6.42 20.66 -17.66
N MET A 166 -5.68 19.86 -16.90
CA MET A 166 -4.43 19.27 -17.34
C MET A 166 -4.44 17.78 -17.03
N LEU A 167 -3.90 17.01 -17.96
CA LEU A 167 -3.59 15.60 -17.76
C LEU A 167 -2.08 15.46 -17.58
N VAL A 168 -1.66 14.86 -16.46
CA VAL A 168 -0.26 14.52 -16.22
C VAL A 168 -0.13 13.01 -16.11
N HIS A 169 0.70 12.41 -16.97
CA HIS A 169 0.95 10.98 -16.95
C HIS A 169 2.43 10.68 -17.17
N CYS A 170 2.83 9.47 -16.77
CA CYS A 170 4.11 8.87 -17.12
C CYS A 170 3.86 7.60 -17.94
N THR A 171 4.76 6.62 -17.92
CA THR A 171 4.52 5.33 -18.60
C THR A 171 3.36 4.56 -17.96
N SER A 172 3.37 4.44 -16.62
CA SER A 172 2.37 3.68 -15.85
C SER A 172 1.40 4.54 -15.05
N GLY A 173 1.59 5.86 -15.06
CA GLY A 173 0.78 6.82 -14.28
C GLY A 173 0.95 6.73 -12.76
N LYS A 174 1.93 5.97 -12.24
CA LYS A 174 2.08 5.71 -10.80
C LYS A 174 3.22 6.52 -10.14
N ASP A 175 4.48 6.26 -10.50
CA ASP A 175 5.63 6.73 -9.72
C ASP A 175 5.93 8.21 -10.00
N ARG A 176 6.37 8.53 -11.22
CA ARG A 176 6.68 9.92 -11.64
C ARG A 176 5.47 10.84 -11.55
N THR A 177 4.29 10.34 -11.88
CA THR A 177 3.03 11.07 -11.76
C THR A 177 2.70 11.32 -10.30
N GLY A 178 2.78 10.30 -9.45
CA GLY A 178 2.54 10.42 -8.01
C GLY A 178 3.51 11.39 -7.33
N LEU A 179 4.80 11.35 -7.68
CA LEU A 179 5.80 12.30 -7.17
C LEU A 179 5.51 13.74 -7.63
N TRP A 180 5.13 13.94 -8.89
CA TRP A 180 4.78 15.28 -9.35
C TRP A 180 3.50 15.80 -8.66
N CYS A 181 2.49 14.94 -8.49
CA CYS A 181 1.27 15.26 -7.74
C CYS A 181 1.56 15.58 -6.27
N MET A 182 2.46 14.83 -5.61
CA MET A 182 2.96 15.14 -4.26
C MET A 182 3.46 16.58 -4.18
N LEU A 183 4.35 16.97 -5.11
CA LEU A 183 4.95 18.30 -5.12
C LEU A 183 3.89 19.39 -5.31
N LEU A 184 2.96 19.20 -6.26
CA LEU A 184 1.89 20.17 -6.52
C LEU A 184 0.95 20.33 -5.32
N LEU A 185 0.48 19.22 -4.75
CA LEU A 185 -0.46 19.23 -3.62
C LEU A 185 0.20 19.80 -2.35
N GLY A 186 1.47 19.46 -2.12
CA GLY A 186 2.27 20.04 -1.06
C GLY A 186 2.46 21.56 -1.20
N ILE A 187 2.70 22.07 -2.41
CA ILE A 187 2.71 23.53 -2.68
C ILE A 187 1.35 24.15 -2.35
N CYS A 188 0.26 23.47 -2.69
CA CYS A 188 -1.10 23.94 -2.42
C CYS A 188 -1.49 23.89 -0.94
N GLY A 189 -0.63 23.36 -0.06
CA GLY A 189 -0.88 23.27 1.38
C GLY A 189 -1.78 22.12 1.78
N VAL A 190 -1.89 21.07 0.95
CA VAL A 190 -2.56 19.82 1.34
C VAL A 190 -1.72 19.10 2.37
N ASP A 191 -2.34 18.67 3.47
CA ASP A 191 -1.68 17.88 4.50
C ASP A 191 -1.13 16.56 3.95
N ASP A 192 0.04 16.16 4.44
CA ASP A 192 0.75 14.96 4.00
C ASP A 192 -0.12 13.69 4.03
N GLU A 193 -1.02 13.59 5.00
CA GLU A 193 -1.92 12.45 5.19
C GLU A 193 -3.03 12.39 4.13
N VAL A 194 -3.43 13.55 3.59
CA VAL A 194 -4.56 13.71 2.66
C VAL A 194 -4.12 13.55 1.21
N ILE A 195 -2.81 13.64 0.92
CA ILE A 195 -2.34 13.42 -0.44
C ILE A 195 -2.66 11.97 -0.83
N GLU A 196 -3.69 11.81 -1.66
CA GLU A 196 -4.30 10.53 -2.00
C GLU A 196 -3.43 9.76 -3.00
N TYR A 197 -2.37 9.11 -2.49
CA TYR A 197 -1.46 8.28 -3.28
C TYR A 197 -2.02 6.89 -3.59
N ALA A 198 -2.99 6.44 -2.78
CA ALA A 198 -3.43 5.04 -2.74
C ALA A 198 -4.30 4.60 -3.93
N LEU A 199 -4.80 5.53 -4.75
CA LEU A 199 -5.53 5.16 -5.98
C LEU A 199 -4.61 4.49 -7.02
N SER A 200 -3.29 4.69 -6.92
CA SER A 200 -2.30 3.94 -7.72
C SER A 200 -2.02 2.53 -7.18
N SER A 201 -2.50 2.20 -5.97
CA SER A 201 -2.37 0.85 -5.38
C SER A 201 -3.43 -0.13 -5.90
N LEU A 202 -4.44 0.35 -6.66
CA LEU A 202 -5.56 -0.44 -7.17
C LEU A 202 -5.24 -1.31 -8.39
N GLY A 203 -4.02 -1.26 -8.93
CA GLY A 203 -3.59 -2.23 -9.93
C GLY A 203 -2.27 -1.90 -10.61
N TYR A 204 -1.46 -2.94 -10.84
CA TYR A 204 -0.52 -2.92 -11.93
C TYR A 204 -1.28 -3.16 -13.23
N TRP A 205 -1.06 -2.32 -14.24
CA TRP A 205 -1.82 -2.37 -15.50
C TRP A 205 -1.20 -3.27 -16.56
N LEU A 206 -0.09 -3.95 -16.27
CA LEU A 206 0.45 -4.94 -17.21
C LEU A 206 -0.23 -6.29 -17.02
N SER A 207 -0.37 -7.01 -18.13
CA SER A 207 -0.78 -8.40 -18.14
C SER A 207 0.20 -9.28 -17.36
N ASP A 208 -0.27 -10.42 -16.84
CA ASP A 208 0.61 -11.40 -16.17
C ASP A 208 1.78 -11.84 -17.08
N GLU A 209 1.57 -11.87 -18.40
CA GLU A 209 2.59 -12.22 -19.39
C GLU A 209 3.68 -11.14 -19.50
N GLU A 210 3.30 -9.87 -19.50
CA GLU A 210 4.26 -8.76 -19.45
C GLU A 210 5.01 -8.72 -18.12
N VAL A 211 4.33 -8.97 -16.99
CA VAL A 211 4.98 -9.06 -15.67
C VAL A 211 6.02 -10.18 -15.69
N GLN A 212 5.65 -11.36 -16.19
CA GLN A 212 6.53 -12.52 -16.28
C GLN A 212 7.74 -12.21 -17.16
N HIS A 213 7.51 -11.61 -18.33
CA HIS A 213 8.58 -11.23 -19.26
C HIS A 213 9.61 -10.30 -18.60
N HIS A 214 9.15 -9.25 -17.91
CA HIS A 214 10.04 -8.36 -17.18
C HIS A 214 10.76 -9.07 -16.04
N GLY A 215 10.05 -9.94 -15.30
CA GLY A 215 10.60 -10.78 -14.25
C GLY A 215 11.74 -11.67 -14.75
N ASP A 216 11.54 -12.32 -15.90
CA ASP A 216 12.53 -13.22 -16.52
C ASP A 216 13.79 -12.48 -16.96
N HIS A 217 13.64 -11.29 -17.56
CA HIS A 217 14.78 -10.45 -17.99
C HIS A 217 15.70 -10.06 -16.84
N ILE A 218 15.14 -9.73 -15.68
CA ILE A 218 15.90 -9.33 -14.49
C ILE A 218 16.04 -10.47 -13.47
N LYS A 219 15.65 -11.69 -13.86
CA LYS A 219 15.73 -12.94 -13.07
C LYS A 219 15.08 -12.86 -11.68
N ILE A 220 13.91 -12.22 -11.59
CA ILE A 220 13.10 -12.19 -10.36
C ILE A 220 11.77 -12.95 -10.55
N PRO A 221 11.27 -13.63 -9.51
CA PRO A 221 9.96 -14.26 -9.53
C PRO A 221 8.83 -13.28 -9.87
N VAL A 222 7.82 -13.75 -10.62
CA VAL A 222 6.67 -12.94 -11.06
C VAL A 222 5.94 -12.27 -9.90
N GLU A 223 5.79 -12.94 -8.77
CA GLU A 223 5.13 -12.36 -7.58
C GLU A 223 5.93 -11.21 -6.95
N ILE A 224 7.27 -11.27 -7.05
CA ILE A 224 8.14 -10.18 -6.62
C ILE A 224 8.01 -9.02 -7.62
N MET A 225 7.95 -9.31 -8.93
CA MET A 225 7.72 -8.30 -9.94
C MET A 225 6.36 -7.61 -9.75
N LYS A 226 5.27 -8.35 -9.49
CA LYS A 226 3.95 -7.76 -9.16
C LYS A 226 4.04 -6.79 -7.97
N SER A 227 4.86 -7.12 -6.99
CA SER A 227 5.06 -6.29 -5.80
C SER A 227 5.87 -5.02 -6.08
N THR A 228 6.93 -5.06 -6.91
CA THR A 228 7.69 -3.86 -7.33
C THR A 228 6.88 -2.94 -8.24
N CYS A 229 5.90 -3.53 -8.90
CA CYS A 229 4.97 -2.87 -9.79
C CYS A 229 3.85 -2.12 -9.08
N SER A 230 3.73 -2.31 -7.77
CA SER A 230 2.84 -1.53 -6.90
C SER A 230 3.38 -0.11 -6.65
N ALA A 231 2.56 0.73 -6.01
CA ALA A 231 2.94 2.02 -5.46
C ALA A 231 2.51 2.05 -3.97
N PRO A 232 3.36 1.55 -3.06
CA PRO A 232 2.99 1.45 -1.66
C PRO A 232 3.00 2.83 -0.99
N TYR A 233 1.89 3.17 -0.33
CA TYR A 233 1.70 4.44 0.37
C TYR A 233 2.85 4.78 1.33
N GLU A 234 3.35 3.78 2.07
CA GLU A 234 4.45 3.97 3.01
C GLU A 234 5.77 4.33 2.34
N ALA A 235 6.05 3.84 1.12
CA ALA A 235 7.25 4.27 0.39
C ALA A 235 7.18 5.74 0.01
N MET A 236 6.00 6.24 -0.36
CA MET A 236 5.79 7.66 -0.65
C MET A 236 5.93 8.52 0.60
N LYS A 237 5.38 8.10 1.75
CA LYS A 237 5.57 8.81 3.03
C LYS A 237 7.05 8.91 3.41
N ILE A 238 7.80 7.83 3.28
CA ILE A 238 9.23 7.82 3.59
C ILE A 238 9.95 8.77 2.63
N CYS A 239 9.63 8.72 1.32
CA CYS A 239 10.20 9.64 0.34
C CYS A 239 9.90 11.11 0.68
N LEU A 240 8.66 11.43 1.03
CA LEU A 240 8.24 12.77 1.46
C LEU A 240 8.99 13.23 2.72
N THR A 241 9.12 12.35 3.70
CA THR A 241 9.87 12.61 4.94
C THR A 241 11.32 12.91 4.62
N SER A 242 11.99 12.07 3.82
CA SER A 242 13.38 12.28 3.41
C SER A 242 13.56 13.57 2.62
N LEU A 243 12.63 13.92 1.73
CA LEU A 243 12.66 15.20 1.02
C LEU A 243 12.56 16.38 1.99
N LYS A 244 11.66 16.33 2.99
CA LYS A 244 11.52 17.38 3.99
C LYS A 244 12.73 17.46 4.93
N GLU A 245 13.33 16.34 5.30
CA GLU A 245 14.58 16.32 6.08
C GLU A 245 15.74 16.98 5.32
N GLN A 246 15.84 16.72 4.02
CA GLN A 246 16.92 17.24 3.19
C GLN A 246 16.75 18.73 2.84
N TYR A 247 15.53 19.16 2.52
CA TYR A 247 15.27 20.51 1.99
C TYR A 247 14.49 21.41 2.96
N GLY A 248 13.99 20.89 4.08
CA GLY A 248 13.13 21.59 5.03
C GLY A 248 11.65 21.60 4.66
N SER A 249 11.31 21.70 3.37
CA SER A 249 9.93 21.62 2.88
C SER A 249 9.84 21.27 1.39
N ILE A 250 8.66 20.85 0.93
CA ILE A 250 8.37 20.70 -0.52
C ILE A 250 8.59 22.02 -1.26
N GLU A 251 8.14 23.14 -0.66
CA GLU A 251 8.30 24.47 -1.25
C GLU A 251 9.77 24.82 -1.44
N MET A 252 10.62 24.54 -0.44
CA MET A 252 12.06 24.79 -0.55
C MET A 252 12.70 23.93 -1.64
N TYR A 253 12.37 22.64 -1.71
CA TYR A 253 12.84 21.77 -2.80
C TYR A 253 12.44 22.31 -4.18
N VAL A 254 11.17 22.71 -4.36
CA VAL A 254 10.70 23.24 -5.65
C VAL A 254 11.36 24.59 -5.98
N GLN A 255 11.67 25.38 -4.96
CA GLN A 255 12.37 26.65 -5.13
C GLN A 255 13.83 26.48 -5.52
N THR A 256 14.59 25.67 -4.78
CA THR A 256 16.04 25.56 -4.95
C THR A 256 16.41 24.60 -6.07
N GLU A 257 15.67 23.51 -6.21
CA GLU A 257 16.01 22.43 -7.15
C GLU A 257 15.20 22.50 -8.44
N CYS A 258 13.89 22.78 -8.36
CA CYS A 258 13.02 22.82 -9.56
C CYS A 258 12.95 24.20 -10.24
N GLY A 259 13.59 25.24 -9.68
CA GLY A 259 13.74 26.55 -10.32
C GLY A 259 12.47 27.43 -10.32
N LEU A 260 11.52 27.19 -9.40
CA LEU A 260 10.33 28.05 -9.25
C LEU A 260 10.54 29.06 -8.12
N SER A 261 10.60 30.34 -8.45
CA SER A 261 10.67 31.40 -7.44
C SER A 261 9.42 31.42 -6.54
N VAL A 262 9.55 32.01 -5.36
CA VAL A 262 8.44 32.21 -4.40
C VAL A 262 7.21 32.84 -5.08
N ASP A 263 7.41 33.83 -5.97
CA ASP A 263 6.32 34.46 -6.72
C ASP A 263 5.59 33.47 -7.63
N LYS A 264 6.32 32.58 -8.30
CA LYS A 264 5.75 31.52 -9.15
C LYS A 264 4.97 30.51 -8.31
N ILE A 265 5.50 30.12 -7.15
CA ILE A 265 4.84 29.22 -6.21
C ILE A 265 3.54 29.84 -5.68
N ASN A 266 3.56 31.13 -5.31
CA ASN A 266 2.37 31.85 -4.90
C ASN A 266 1.35 31.98 -6.03
N LYS A 267 1.81 32.17 -7.27
CA LYS A 267 0.91 32.20 -8.43
C LYS A 267 0.24 30.83 -8.67
N LEU A 268 0.97 29.73 -8.49
CA LEU A 268 0.39 28.38 -8.55
C LEU A 268 -0.71 28.19 -7.51
N ARG A 269 -0.45 28.58 -6.25
CA ARG A 269 -1.46 28.52 -5.18
C ARG A 269 -2.74 29.27 -5.56
N GLN A 270 -2.61 30.47 -6.10
CA GLN A 270 -3.77 31.26 -6.54
C GLN A 270 -4.55 30.61 -7.69
N LEU A 271 -3.89 29.85 -8.56
CA LEU A 271 -4.54 29.16 -9.68
C LEU A 271 -5.20 27.84 -9.26
N MET A 272 -4.63 27.16 -8.28
CA MET A 272 -5.00 25.79 -7.91
C MET A 272 -5.86 25.70 -6.64
N VAL A 273 -5.76 26.69 -5.74
CA VAL A 273 -6.49 26.72 -4.48
C VAL A 273 -7.66 27.70 -4.61
N VAL A 274 -8.88 27.18 -4.48
CA VAL A 274 -10.10 27.98 -4.43
C VAL A 274 -10.66 27.98 -3.02
N ALA A 275 -11.00 29.16 -2.51
CA ALA A 275 -11.70 29.24 -1.23
C ALA A 275 -13.14 28.73 -1.41
N ILE A 276 -13.51 27.69 -0.66
CA ILE A 276 -14.88 27.19 -0.62
C ILE A 276 -15.61 27.91 0.52
N PRO A 277 -16.62 28.75 0.24
CA PRO A 277 -17.43 29.36 1.29
C PRO A 277 -18.09 28.26 2.14
N PHE A 278 -18.12 28.45 3.46
CA PHE A 278 -18.63 27.46 4.42
C PHE A 278 -20.01 26.88 4.06
N ALA A 279 -20.89 27.68 3.46
CA ALA A 279 -22.21 27.28 3.00
C ALA A 279 -22.23 26.24 1.87
N GLN A 280 -21.12 26.06 1.14
CA GLN A 280 -21.01 25.14 0.00
C GLN A 280 -20.28 23.82 0.33
N LYS A 281 -19.77 23.64 1.57
CA LYS A 281 -19.05 22.41 1.97
C LYS A 281 -19.86 21.12 1.78
N GLN A 282 -21.19 21.17 1.85
CA GLN A 282 -22.07 20.00 1.65
C GLN A 282 -22.28 19.61 0.18
N PHE A 283 -22.11 20.54 -0.77
CA PHE A 283 -22.38 20.28 -2.20
C PHE A 283 -21.21 19.63 -2.94
N TYR A 284 -19.99 19.73 -2.40
CA TYR A 284 -18.76 19.29 -3.07
C TYR A 284 -18.15 18.00 -2.52
N ARG A 285 -18.61 17.48 -1.36
CA ARG A 285 -18.45 16.06 -1.06
C ARG A 285 -19.41 15.33 -1.99
N GLY A 286 -18.90 14.82 -3.12
CA GLY A 286 -19.71 14.02 -4.04
C GLY A 286 -20.54 13.02 -3.24
N GLN A 287 -21.86 13.09 -3.37
CA GLN A 287 -22.71 12.01 -2.90
C GLN A 287 -22.37 10.78 -3.73
N VAL A 288 -21.41 9.99 -3.26
CA VAL A 288 -21.17 8.65 -3.78
C VAL A 288 -22.35 7.82 -3.29
N THR A 289 -23.44 7.84 -4.05
CA THR A 289 -24.53 6.89 -3.85
C THR A 289 -24.09 5.54 -4.41
N ALA A 290 -24.42 4.45 -3.73
CA ALA A 290 -24.05 3.08 -4.13
C ALA A 290 -24.39 2.72 -5.60
N SER A 291 -25.29 3.48 -6.25
CA SER A 291 -25.63 3.38 -7.67
C SER A 291 -24.54 3.87 -8.63
N SER A 292 -23.64 4.78 -8.24
CA SER A 292 -22.61 5.31 -9.16
C SER A 292 -21.47 4.32 -9.39
N TYR A 293 -21.23 3.39 -8.47
CA TYR A 293 -20.29 2.29 -8.68
C TYR A 293 -20.79 1.30 -9.73
N ALA A 294 -22.08 0.95 -9.72
CA ALA A 294 -22.64 -0.08 -10.61
C ALA A 294 -22.56 0.31 -12.10
N ASN A 295 -22.70 1.60 -12.44
CA ASN A 295 -22.63 2.06 -13.83
C ASN A 295 -21.21 2.17 -14.40
N ILE A 296 -20.17 2.09 -13.55
CA ILE A 296 -18.76 2.12 -14.00
C ILE A 296 -18.27 0.69 -14.36
N VAL A 297 -18.90 -0.35 -13.81
CA VAL A 297 -18.44 -1.76 -13.99
C VAL A 297 -19.27 -2.55 -15.01
N GLY A 298 -20.35 -1.98 -15.56
CA GLY A 298 -21.39 -2.73 -16.27
C GLY A 298 -21.42 -2.67 -17.80
N GLY A 299 -20.43 -2.06 -18.47
CA GLY A 299 -20.44 -1.93 -19.93
C GLY A 299 -19.61 -3.01 -20.63
N ASP A 300 -20.27 -3.92 -21.37
CA ASP A 300 -19.69 -4.94 -22.28
C ASP A 300 -18.98 -4.34 -23.52
N GLY A 301 -18.24 -3.24 -23.34
CA GLY A 301 -17.37 -2.65 -24.35
C GLY A 301 -15.93 -3.19 -24.26
N PRO A 302 -15.14 -3.11 -25.35
CA PRO A 302 -13.76 -3.59 -25.35
C PRO A 302 -12.98 -2.97 -24.19
N ARG A 303 -12.35 -3.82 -23.36
CA ARG A 303 -11.61 -3.49 -22.12
C ARG A 303 -10.41 -2.53 -22.31
N SER A 304 -10.23 -1.93 -23.48
CA SER A 304 -9.07 -1.09 -23.84
C SER A 304 -9.23 0.42 -23.55
N LEU A 305 -10.34 0.87 -22.94
CA LEU A 305 -10.62 2.31 -22.77
C LEU A 305 -10.86 2.78 -21.32
N TYR A 306 -10.71 1.92 -20.31
CA TYR A 306 -10.90 2.33 -18.91
C TYR A 306 -9.59 2.80 -18.28
N ASN A 307 -9.17 3.99 -18.69
CA ASN A 307 -8.07 4.75 -18.12
C ASN A 307 -8.63 5.64 -16.97
N PRO A 308 -8.24 5.48 -15.70
CA PRO A 308 -8.62 6.43 -14.66
C PRO A 308 -7.78 7.70 -14.87
N PHE A 309 -8.28 8.58 -15.73
CA PHE A 309 -7.70 9.89 -15.94
C PHE A 309 -7.74 10.68 -14.63
N PHE A 310 -6.57 11.12 -14.14
CA PHE A 310 -6.51 12.18 -13.15
C PHE A 310 -6.95 13.49 -13.80
N ALA A 311 -8.25 13.80 -13.72
CA ALA A 311 -8.72 15.16 -13.85
C ALA A 311 -8.51 15.84 -12.49
N LEU A 312 -7.46 16.65 -12.34
CA LEU A 312 -7.32 17.52 -11.18
C LEU A 312 -8.42 18.59 -11.21
N ASN A 313 -9.56 18.29 -10.59
CA ASN A 313 -10.41 19.29 -9.96
C ASN A 313 -10.12 19.21 -8.46
N THR A 314 -8.94 19.68 -8.04
CA THR A 314 -8.56 19.62 -6.62
C THR A 314 -9.30 20.72 -5.87
N TYR A 315 -10.28 20.32 -5.06
CA TYR A 315 -11.00 21.21 -4.15
C TYR A 315 -10.44 21.01 -2.74
N ILE A 316 -9.59 21.93 -2.29
CA ILE A 316 -8.99 21.90 -0.96
C ILE A 316 -9.88 22.70 -0.02
N SER A 317 -10.42 22.05 1.01
CA SER A 317 -11.14 22.70 2.12
C SER A 317 -10.16 22.91 3.27
N TYR A 318 -9.97 24.16 3.69
CA TYR A 318 -9.56 24.47 5.07
C TYR A 318 -10.70 24.11 6.04
#